data_AF-A0A7U9SCE0-F1
#
_entry.id   AF-A0A7U9SCE0-F1
#
_cell.length_a   1.000
_cell.length_b   1.000
_cell.length_c   1.000
_cell.angle_alpha   90.00
_cell.angle_beta   90.00
_cell.angle_gamma   90.00
#
_symmetry.space_group_name_H-M   'P 1'
#
loop_
_entity.id
_entity.type
_entity.pdbx_description
1 polymer ?
#
loop_
_entity_poly.entity_id
_entity_poly.type
_entity_poly.pdbx_seq_one_letter_code
_entity_poly.pdbx_strand_id
1 'polypeptide(L)'
;MVENDYMMRIIHEMVRTIVMLIFHKDQETEEELIFLDGVSQDFYQRLCHLADVGKINEAENMLYQNLEENDWDKEETMVNLKVALAFYDLLNSKSNDFLEEHDYSREEVEEGIQRVMKLYGYGELAETLLENR
;
A
#
# COMPACT_ATOMS: atom_id res chain seq x y z
N MET A 1 -20.34 -6.11 -8.61
CA MET A 1 -19.43 -6.58 -9.69
C MET A 1 -18.80 -5.40 -10.44
N VAL A 2 -19.56 -4.49 -11.06
CA VAL A 2 -18.97 -3.33 -11.79
C VAL A 2 -18.43 -2.21 -10.87
N GLU A 3 -19.14 -1.89 -9.78
CA GLU A 3 -18.69 -0.85 -8.82
C GLU A 3 -17.40 -1.24 -8.09
N ASN A 4 -17.24 -2.53 -7.76
CA ASN A 4 -16.03 -3.03 -7.10
C ASN A 4 -14.81 -2.92 -8.02
N ASP A 5 -14.96 -3.25 -9.32
CA ASP A 5 -13.90 -3.11 -10.30
C ASP A 5 -13.50 -1.65 -10.53
N TYR A 6 -14.47 -0.74 -10.45
CA TYR A 6 -14.20 0.70 -10.49
C TYR A 6 -13.37 1.14 -9.28
N MET A 7 -13.78 0.77 -8.07
CA MET A 7 -13.04 1.13 -6.85
C MET A 7 -11.61 0.57 -6.83
N MET A 8 -11.43 -0.69 -7.24
CA MET A 8 -10.11 -1.29 -7.40
C MET A 8 -9.23 -0.47 -8.33
N ARG A 9 -9.75 -0.07 -9.49
CA ARG A 9 -9.01 0.74 -10.45
C ARG A 9 -8.64 2.12 -9.90
N ILE A 10 -9.56 2.79 -9.22
CA ILE A 10 -9.31 4.12 -8.64
C ILE A 10 -8.22 4.06 -7.56
N ILE A 11 -8.28 3.07 -6.66
CA ILE A 11 -7.26 2.89 -5.61
C ILE A 11 -5.90 2.59 -6.26
N HIS A 12 -5.84 1.73 -7.27
CA HIS A 12 -4.61 1.40 -7.98
C HIS A 12 -3.98 2.63 -8.65
N GLU A 13 -4.76 3.39 -9.44
CA GLU A 13 -4.27 4.60 -10.11
C GLU A 13 -3.84 5.68 -9.12
N MET A 14 -4.50 5.77 -7.97
CA MET A 14 -4.08 6.66 -6.90
C MET A 14 -2.72 6.25 -6.33
N VAL A 15 -2.54 4.98 -5.95
CA VAL A 15 -1.25 4.49 -5.43
C VAL A 15 -0.14 4.77 -6.44
N ARG A 16 -0.40 4.49 -7.71
CA ARG A 16 0.51 4.80 -8.82
C ARG A 16 0.86 6.29 -8.88
N THR A 17 -0.13 7.16 -8.81
CA THR A 17 0.07 8.63 -8.82
C THR A 17 0.89 9.11 -7.64
N ILE A 18 0.62 8.61 -6.43
CA ILE A 18 1.38 8.93 -5.21
C ILE A 18 2.85 8.55 -5.40
N VAL A 19 3.13 7.33 -5.87
CA VAL A 19 4.49 6.85 -6.06
C VAL A 19 5.24 7.68 -7.10
N MET A 20 4.58 8.05 -8.19
CA MET A 20 5.18 8.93 -9.20
C MET A 20 5.56 10.30 -8.63
N LEU A 21 4.65 10.94 -7.87
CA LEU A 21 4.87 12.26 -7.29
C LEU A 21 5.95 12.28 -6.22
N ILE A 22 5.95 11.30 -5.32
CA ILE A 22 6.88 11.26 -4.18
C ILE A 22 8.28 10.84 -4.62
N PHE A 23 8.38 9.81 -5.48
CA PHE A 23 9.67 9.22 -5.86
C PHE A 23 10.23 9.76 -7.17
N HIS A 24 9.57 10.74 -7.78
CA HIS A 24 10.02 11.43 -9.00
C HIS A 24 10.35 10.44 -10.14
N LYS A 25 9.52 9.40 -10.30
CA LYS A 25 9.71 8.36 -11.33
C LYS A 25 8.88 8.66 -12.57
N ASP A 26 9.48 8.45 -13.74
CA ASP A 26 8.81 8.62 -15.04
C ASP A 26 7.83 7.48 -15.35
N GLN A 27 6.83 7.78 -16.18
CA GLN A 27 5.75 6.88 -16.62
C GLN A 27 6.25 5.61 -17.33
N GLU A 28 7.47 5.61 -17.89
CA GLU A 28 7.99 4.55 -18.77
C GLU A 28 8.54 3.31 -18.02
N THR A 29 8.75 3.38 -16.71
CA THR A 29 9.01 2.17 -15.90
C THR A 29 7.69 1.56 -15.44
N GLU A 30 6.94 1.08 -16.43
CA GLU A 30 5.80 0.20 -16.26
C GLU A 30 6.35 -1.20 -15.97
N GLU A 31 6.65 -1.49 -14.71
CA GLU A 31 6.76 -2.86 -14.17
C GLU A 31 6.99 -2.76 -12.65
N GLU A 32 5.90 -2.96 -11.92
CA GLU A 32 5.80 -3.22 -10.49
C GLU A 32 6.24 -2.08 -9.54
N LEU A 33 5.43 -1.83 -8.52
CA LEU A 33 5.78 -1.03 -7.34
C LEU A 33 7.03 -1.53 -6.59
N ILE A 34 7.70 -2.58 -7.08
CA ILE A 34 8.77 -3.31 -6.42
C ILE A 34 10.12 -2.92 -7.04
N PHE A 35 10.55 -1.71 -6.69
CA PHE A 35 11.97 -1.32 -6.70
C PHE A 35 12.53 -1.41 -5.27
N LEU A 36 12.20 -2.51 -4.60
CA LEU A 36 12.68 -2.78 -3.25
C LEU A 36 14.05 -3.44 -3.35
N ASP A 37 15.00 -2.98 -2.55
CA ASP A 37 16.28 -3.67 -2.39
C ASP A 37 16.11 -4.95 -1.55
N GLY A 38 17.18 -5.74 -1.42
CA GLY A 38 17.10 -7.09 -0.85
C GLY A 38 16.37 -7.20 0.50
N VAL A 39 16.62 -6.28 1.44
CA VAL A 39 16.00 -6.35 2.78
C VAL A 39 14.51 -5.99 2.70
N SER A 40 14.17 -4.92 1.97
CA SER A 40 12.78 -4.50 1.81
C SER A 40 11.98 -5.47 0.93
N GLN A 41 12.62 -6.13 -0.04
CA GLN A 41 12.00 -7.16 -0.87
C GLN A 41 11.66 -8.40 -0.05
N ASP A 42 12.57 -8.88 0.79
CA ASP A 42 12.31 -10.02 1.68
C ASP A 42 11.16 -9.71 2.66
N PHE A 43 11.12 -8.51 3.20
CA PHE A 43 10.04 -8.07 4.09
C PHE A 43 8.70 -7.99 3.34
N TYR A 44 8.68 -7.41 2.15
CA TYR A 44 7.50 -7.36 1.30
C TYR A 44 6.98 -8.76 0.94
N GLN A 45 7.86 -9.70 0.57
CA GLN A 45 7.46 -11.08 0.28
C GLN A 45 6.80 -11.78 1.48
N ARG A 46 7.24 -11.48 2.71
CA ARG A 46 6.58 -11.99 3.92
C ARG A 46 5.18 -11.42 4.09
N LEU A 47 4.99 -10.12 3.83
CA LEU A 47 3.67 -9.48 3.82
C LEU A 47 2.75 -10.13 2.77
N CYS A 48 3.24 -10.32 1.54
CA CYS A 48 2.51 -11.01 0.48
C CYS A 48 2.10 -12.42 0.91
N HIS A 49 3.03 -13.19 1.47
CA HIS A 49 2.76 -14.56 1.90
C HIS A 49 1.64 -14.62 2.94
N LEU A 50 1.69 -13.74 3.95
CA LEU A 50 0.64 -13.66 4.98
C LEU A 50 -0.70 -13.27 4.37
N ALA A 51 -0.74 -12.27 3.49
CA ALA A 51 -1.97 -11.87 2.81
C ALA A 51 -2.54 -13.01 1.95
N ASP A 52 -1.70 -13.75 1.22
CA ASP A 52 -2.12 -14.86 0.35
C ASP A 52 -2.71 -16.04 1.12
N VAL A 53 -2.25 -16.30 2.34
CA VAL A 53 -2.82 -17.34 3.22
C VAL A 53 -3.96 -16.83 4.09
N GLY A 54 -4.48 -15.62 3.83
CA GLY A 54 -5.64 -15.06 4.51
C GLY A 54 -5.33 -14.37 5.85
N LYS A 55 -4.06 -14.23 6.21
CA LYS A 55 -3.61 -13.58 7.45
C LYS A 55 -3.39 -12.09 7.24
N ILE A 56 -4.38 -11.39 6.67
CA ILE A 56 -4.28 -9.97 6.28
C ILE A 56 -3.99 -9.09 7.52
N ASN A 57 -4.74 -9.29 8.60
CA ASN A 57 -4.54 -8.56 9.84
C ASN A 57 -3.16 -8.82 10.48
N GLU A 58 -2.61 -10.03 10.38
CA GLU A 58 -1.25 -10.30 10.86
C GLU A 58 -0.20 -9.60 9.99
N ALA A 59 -0.40 -9.58 8.67
CA ALA A 59 0.45 -8.85 7.74
C ALA A 59 0.45 -7.35 8.02
N GLU A 60 -0.72 -6.75 8.22
CA GLU A 60 -0.85 -5.33 8.53
C GLU A 60 -0.20 -4.98 9.88
N ASN A 61 -0.41 -5.78 10.92
CA ASN A 61 0.27 -5.59 12.20
C ASN A 61 1.80 -5.64 12.05
N MET A 62 2.32 -6.59 11.27
CA MET A 62 3.75 -6.69 10.99
C MET A 62 4.27 -5.49 10.19
N LEU A 63 3.49 -4.97 9.24
CA LEU A 63 3.81 -3.74 8.53
C LEU A 63 3.96 -2.57 9.52
N TYR A 64 2.96 -2.31 10.37
CA TYR A 64 3.00 -1.19 11.31
C TYR A 64 4.11 -1.33 12.36
N GLN A 65 4.41 -2.54 12.83
CA GLN A 65 5.58 -2.77 13.69
C GLN A 65 6.87 -2.29 13.00
N ASN A 66 7.06 -2.64 11.73
CA ASN A 66 8.21 -2.15 10.97
C ASN A 66 8.15 -0.62 10.76
N LEU A 67 6.99 -0.03 10.49
CA LEU A 67 6.88 1.43 10.32
C LEU A 67 7.17 2.20 11.63
N GLU A 68 6.87 1.64 12.79
CA GLU A 68 7.07 2.25 14.11
C GLU A 68 8.49 2.04 14.69
N GLU A 69 9.14 0.92 14.37
CA GLU A 69 10.47 0.55 14.90
C GLU A 69 11.63 1.28 14.21
N ASN A 70 11.41 1.87 13.03
CA ASN A 70 12.48 2.52 12.27
C ASN A 70 12.80 3.93 12.80
N ASP A 71 14.01 4.07 13.32
CA ASP A 71 14.62 5.34 13.70
C ASP A 71 14.76 6.22 12.44
N TRP A 72 14.50 7.51 12.58
CA TRP A 72 14.17 8.46 11.49
C TRP A 72 15.33 8.81 10.53
N ASP A 73 16.08 7.84 10.02
CA ASP A 73 16.88 8.05 8.81
C ASP A 73 15.92 8.20 7.62
N LYS A 74 15.98 9.37 6.96
CA LYS A 74 15.04 9.75 5.91
C LYS A 74 15.06 8.82 4.71
N GLU A 75 16.20 8.18 4.40
CA GLU A 75 16.29 7.32 3.22
C GLU A 75 15.58 5.97 3.45
N GLU A 76 15.84 5.33 4.59
CA GLU A 76 15.19 4.07 5.02
C GLU A 76 13.68 4.27 5.28
N THR A 77 13.33 5.43 5.85
CA THR A 77 11.95 5.91 6.03
C THR A 77 11.19 5.88 4.69
N MET A 78 11.75 6.42 3.61
CA MET A 78 11.05 6.49 2.32
C MET A 78 10.92 5.12 1.63
N VAL A 79 11.81 4.17 1.90
CA VAL A 79 11.67 2.79 1.39
C VAL A 79 10.50 2.08 2.08
N ASN A 80 10.33 2.27 3.38
CA ASN A 80 9.21 1.72 4.14
C ASN A 80 7.84 2.20 3.63
N LEU A 81 7.73 3.48 3.24
CA LEU A 81 6.52 3.99 2.60
C LEU A 81 6.22 3.27 1.27
N LYS A 82 7.25 2.96 0.45
CA LYS A 82 7.05 2.18 -0.78
C LYS A 82 6.52 0.78 -0.49
N VAL A 83 7.08 0.10 0.52
CA VAL A 83 6.62 -1.23 0.93
C VAL A 83 5.16 -1.18 1.33
N ALA A 84 4.77 -0.20 2.16
CA ALA A 84 3.39 -0.03 2.59
C ALA A 84 2.43 0.18 1.41
N LEU A 85 2.76 1.09 0.50
CA LEU A 85 1.95 1.36 -0.68
C LEU A 85 1.83 0.14 -1.60
N ALA A 86 2.94 -0.60 -1.82
CA ALA A 86 2.93 -1.84 -2.58
C ALA A 86 2.10 -2.95 -1.91
N PHE A 87 2.07 -3.00 -0.58
CA PHE A 87 1.27 -3.95 0.18
C PHE A 87 -0.22 -3.65 0.05
N TYR A 88 -0.62 -2.38 0.19
CA TYR A 88 -2.02 -2.00 0.02
C TYR A 88 -2.49 -2.13 -1.44
N ASP A 89 -1.63 -1.91 -2.44
CA ASP A 89 -1.97 -2.20 -3.83
C ASP A 89 -2.16 -3.71 -4.09
N LEU A 90 -1.35 -4.56 -3.45
CA LEU A 90 -1.56 -6.01 -3.47
C LEU A 90 -2.91 -6.40 -2.85
N LEU A 91 -3.25 -5.87 -1.67
CA LEU A 91 -4.56 -6.12 -1.06
C LEU A 91 -5.68 -5.61 -1.96
N ASN A 92 -5.47 -4.47 -2.62
CA ASN A 92 -6.42 -3.93 -3.58
C ASN A 92 -6.62 -4.84 -4.82
N SER A 93 -5.65 -5.66 -5.18
CA SER A 93 -5.82 -6.64 -6.27
C SER A 93 -6.67 -7.86 -5.88
N LYS A 94 -6.90 -8.11 -4.58
CA LYS A 94 -7.73 -9.22 -4.10
C LYS A 94 -9.21 -8.93 -4.35
N SER A 95 -10.00 -9.99 -4.56
CA SER A 95 -11.45 -9.87 -4.69
C SER A 95 -12.09 -9.45 -3.38
N ASN A 96 -13.25 -8.79 -3.43
CA ASN A 96 -14.01 -8.47 -2.22
C ASN A 96 -14.35 -9.74 -1.43
N ASP A 97 -14.81 -10.81 -2.09
CA ASP A 97 -15.12 -12.08 -1.43
C ASP A 97 -13.94 -12.61 -0.61
N PHE A 98 -12.71 -12.48 -1.14
CA PHE A 98 -11.51 -12.89 -0.42
C PHE A 98 -11.23 -12.00 0.80
N LEU A 99 -11.37 -10.67 0.64
CA LEU A 99 -11.18 -9.74 1.76
C LEU A 99 -12.23 -10.00 2.86
N GLU A 100 -13.50 -10.12 2.48
CA GLU A 100 -14.62 -10.35 3.40
C GLU A 100 -14.51 -11.69 4.13
N GLU A 101 -14.06 -12.76 3.45
CA GLU A 101 -13.81 -14.07 4.08
C GLU A 101 -12.72 -14.01 5.17
N HIS A 102 -11.84 -13.01 5.10
CA HIS A 102 -10.73 -12.81 6.02
C HIS A 102 -10.90 -11.57 6.91
N ASP A 103 -12.15 -11.15 7.15
CA ASP A 103 -12.51 -10.01 8.00
C ASP A 103 -11.79 -8.71 7.61
N TYR A 104 -11.72 -8.45 6.31
CA TYR A 104 -11.12 -7.24 5.73
C TYR A 104 -12.01 -6.64 4.64
N SER A 105 -11.78 -5.39 4.28
CA SER A 105 -12.62 -4.64 3.35
C SER A 105 -11.82 -3.73 2.41
N ARG A 106 -12.50 -3.24 1.37
CA ARG A 106 -11.92 -2.27 0.44
C ARG A 106 -11.67 -0.93 1.14
N GLU A 107 -12.56 -0.56 2.03
CA GLU A 107 -12.48 0.62 2.88
C GLU A 107 -11.25 0.54 3.78
N GLU A 108 -10.94 -0.63 4.36
CA GLU A 108 -9.73 -0.82 5.17
C GLU A 108 -8.43 -0.69 4.35
N VAL A 109 -8.41 -1.12 3.09
CA VAL A 109 -7.29 -0.85 2.18
C VAL A 109 -7.07 0.66 2.02
N GLU A 110 -8.14 1.40 1.78
CA GLU A 110 -8.08 2.85 1.62
C GLU A 110 -7.64 3.56 2.90
N GLU A 111 -8.24 3.20 4.04
CA GLU A 111 -7.86 3.74 5.35
C GLU A 111 -6.39 3.45 5.65
N GLY A 112 -5.91 2.25 5.31
CA GLY A 112 -4.51 1.87 5.41
C GLY A 112 -3.60 2.79 4.61
N ILE A 113 -3.92 3.05 3.34
CA ILE A 113 -3.18 4.00 2.50
C ILE A 113 -3.17 5.41 3.11
N GLN A 114 -4.32 5.91 3.58
CA GLN A 114 -4.40 7.23 4.22
C GLN A 114 -3.54 7.31 5.47
N ARG A 115 -3.59 6.28 6.33
CA ARG A 115 -2.84 6.23 7.59
C ARG A 115 -1.34 6.24 7.33
N VAL A 116 -0.84 5.42 6.41
CA VAL A 116 0.60 5.41 6.08
C VAL A 116 1.00 6.74 5.43
N MET A 117 0.23 7.28 4.49
CA MET A 117 0.53 8.58 3.90
C MET A 117 0.62 9.69 4.95
N LYS A 118 -0.29 9.69 5.93
CA LYS A 118 -0.27 10.62 7.06
C LYS A 118 0.95 10.44 7.96
N LEU A 119 1.35 9.20 8.25
CA LEU A 119 2.54 8.88 9.06
C LEU A 119 3.81 9.50 8.45
N TYR A 120 3.89 9.53 7.12
CA TYR A 120 5.02 10.08 6.37
C TYR A 120 4.86 11.56 5.98
N GLY A 121 3.82 12.25 6.46
CA GLY A 121 3.61 13.69 6.23
C GLY A 121 2.91 14.03 4.90
N TYR A 122 2.34 13.04 4.21
CA TYR A 122 1.61 13.19 2.95
C TYR A 122 0.10 13.03 3.10
N GLY A 123 -0.44 13.18 4.31
CA GLY A 123 -1.87 13.01 4.59
C GLY A 123 -2.77 13.89 3.71
N GLU A 124 -2.44 15.18 3.57
CA GLU A 124 -3.21 16.13 2.72
C GLU A 124 -3.19 15.73 1.23
N LEU A 125 -2.09 15.16 0.75
CA LEU A 125 -1.98 14.66 -0.63
C LEU A 125 -2.92 13.46 -0.83
N ALA A 126 -2.93 12.52 0.12
CA ALA A 126 -3.82 11.37 0.08
C ALA A 126 -5.28 11.82 0.13
N GLU A 127 -5.65 12.69 1.08
CA GLU A 127 -7.00 13.27 1.18
C GLU A 127 -7.41 13.95 -0.13
N THR A 128 -6.56 14.78 -0.73
CA THR A 128 -6.88 15.44 -2.01
C THR A 128 -7.16 14.44 -3.14
N LEU A 129 -6.40 13.35 -3.23
CA LEU A 129 -6.61 12.33 -4.25
C LEU A 129 -7.84 11.44 -3.95
N LEU A 130 -8.19 11.33 -2.68
CA LEU A 130 -9.28 10.49 -2.17
C LEU A 130 -10.62 11.22 -2.03
N GLU A 131 -10.64 12.55 -1.91
CA GLU A 131 -11.87 13.35 -1.82
C GLU A 131 -12.43 13.73 -3.20
N ASN A 132 -11.60 13.71 -4.25
CA ASN A 132 -12.01 14.04 -5.62
C ASN A 132 -12.69 12.87 -6.36
N ARG A 133 -13.44 12.02 -5.65
CA ARG A 133 -14.10 10.81 -6.18
C ARG A 133 -15.58 11.04 -6.51
#